data_AF-A0A1J3HCE0-F1
#
_entry.id   AF-A0A1J3HCE0-F1
#
_cell.length_a   1.000
_cell.length_b   1.000
_cell.length_c   1.000
_cell.angle_alpha   90.00
_cell.angle_beta   90.00
_cell.angle_gamma   90.00
#
_symmetry.space_group_name_H-M   'P 1'
#
loop_
_entity.id
_entity.type
_entity.pdbx_description
1 polymer ?
#
loop_
_entity_poly.entity_id
_entity_poly.type
_entity_poly.pdbx_seq_one_letter_code
_entity_poly.pdbx_strand_id
1 'polypeptide(L)'
;MANRKLEKMASIDVHLRQLVPGKVSEDDKLVEYDALLLDRFLDILQDLHGEDLRETVQELYEHSAEYEGKHDPKKLEELGSVLTSLDPGDSIVIAKAFSHMLNLAN
;
A
#
# COMPACT_ATOMS: atom_id res chain seq x y z
N MET A 1 -6.63 -9.15 17.17
CA MET A 1 -6.21 -9.44 15.78
C MET A 1 -7.25 -8.99 14.76
N ALA A 2 -8.52 -9.41 14.84
CA ALA A 2 -9.55 -9.02 13.86
C ALA A 2 -9.80 -7.49 13.74
N ASN A 3 -9.78 -6.75 14.85
CA ASN A 3 -10.03 -5.30 14.84
C ASN A 3 -8.92 -4.50 14.14
N ARG A 4 -7.66 -4.86 14.38
CA ARG A 4 -6.49 -4.23 13.74
C ARG A 4 -6.45 -4.51 12.23
N LYS A 5 -6.95 -5.67 11.79
CA LYS A 5 -7.09 -6.02 10.37
C LYS A 5 -8.15 -5.14 9.67
N LEU A 6 -9.30 -4.91 10.31
CA LEU A 6 -10.34 -4.02 9.80
C LEU A 6 -9.89 -2.56 9.70
N GLU A 7 -9.12 -2.07 10.69
CA GLU A 7 -8.53 -0.73 10.66
C GLU A 7 -7.53 -0.57 9.49
N LYS A 8 -6.70 -1.58 9.23
CA LYS A 8 -5.72 -1.54 8.14
C LYS A 8 -6.38 -1.70 6.75
N MET A 9 -7.45 -2.50 6.63
CA MET A 9 -8.29 -2.56 5.42
C MET A 9 -8.91 -1.19 5.11
N ALA A 10 -9.43 -0.52 6.14
CA ALA A 10 -9.99 0.82 6.02
C ALA A 10 -8.92 1.82 5.59
N SER A 11 -7.66 1.69 6.04
CA SER A 11 -6.57 2.60 5.64
C SER A 11 -6.36 2.61 4.12
N ILE A 12 -6.26 1.44 3.47
CA ILE A 12 -5.95 1.36 2.03
C ILE A 12 -7.10 1.87 1.16
N ASP A 13 -8.33 1.44 1.45
CA ASP A 13 -9.53 1.92 0.74
C ASP A 13 -9.69 3.45 0.90
N VAL A 14 -9.37 4.00 2.08
CA VAL A 14 -9.38 5.45 2.30
C VAL A 14 -8.37 6.18 1.43
N HIS A 15 -7.12 5.70 1.33
CA HIS A 15 -6.09 6.35 0.52
C HIS A 15 -6.42 6.29 -0.98
N LEU A 16 -6.89 5.15 -1.49
CA LEU A 16 -7.33 5.03 -2.88
C LEU A 16 -8.48 6.00 -3.22
N ARG A 17 -9.46 6.13 -2.31
CA ARG A 17 -10.58 7.08 -2.48
C ARG A 17 -10.18 8.53 -2.34
N GLN A 18 -9.09 8.84 -1.63
CA GLN A 18 -8.56 10.21 -1.59
C GLN A 18 -7.91 10.60 -2.92
N LEU A 19 -7.31 9.64 -3.63
CA LEU A 19 -6.69 9.85 -4.93
C LEU A 19 -7.72 9.91 -6.07
N VAL A 20 -8.80 9.15 -5.96
CA VAL A 20 -9.85 9.09 -6.99
C VAL A 20 -11.07 9.91 -6.55
N PRO A 21 -11.36 11.08 -7.17
CA PRO A 21 -12.37 12.02 -6.70
C PRO A 21 -13.82 11.50 -6.74
N GLY A 22 -14.07 10.43 -7.47
CA GLY A 22 -15.38 9.79 -7.57
C GLY A 22 -15.39 8.70 -8.63
N LYS A 23 -16.48 7.91 -8.63
CA LYS A 23 -16.70 6.88 -9.66
C LYS A 23 -16.80 7.51 -11.04
N VAL A 24 -16.17 6.90 -12.04
CA VAL A 24 -16.26 7.37 -13.43
C VAL A 24 -17.53 6.88 -14.15
N SER A 25 -18.16 5.81 -13.63
CA SER A 25 -19.45 5.28 -14.08
C SER A 25 -20.21 4.64 -12.91
N GLU A 26 -21.51 4.36 -13.07
CA GLU A 26 -22.32 3.74 -12.00
C GLU A 26 -21.82 2.34 -11.60
N ASP A 27 -21.28 1.60 -12.57
CA ASP A 27 -20.72 0.26 -12.43
C ASP A 27 -19.21 0.25 -12.16
N ASP A 28 -18.59 1.43 -11.99
CA ASP A 28 -17.19 1.54 -11.61
C ASP A 28 -16.97 0.94 -10.21
N LYS A 29 -16.12 -0.09 -10.18
CA LYS A 29 -15.71 -0.82 -8.98
C LYS A 29 -14.19 -0.93 -8.89
N LEU A 30 -13.44 -0.13 -9.65
CA LEU A 30 -11.99 -0.28 -9.74
C LEU A 30 -11.32 -0.14 -8.36
N VAL A 31 -11.68 0.91 -7.62
CA VAL A 31 -11.21 1.12 -6.24
C VAL A 31 -11.57 -0.06 -5.32
N GLU A 32 -12.75 -0.64 -5.50
CA GLU A 32 -13.23 -1.79 -4.70
C GLU A 32 -12.41 -3.05 -5.02
N TYR A 33 -12.05 -3.26 -6.28
CA TYR A 33 -11.22 -4.38 -6.73
C TYR A 33 -9.77 -4.22 -6.27
N ASP A 34 -9.18 -3.05 -6.43
CA ASP A 34 -7.81 -2.77 -5.99
C ASP A 34 -7.67 -2.93 -4.48
N ALA A 35 -8.60 -2.38 -3.70
CA ALA A 35 -8.59 -2.52 -2.24
C ALA A 35 -8.71 -3.99 -1.82
N LEU A 36 -9.54 -4.79 -2.49
CA LEU A 36 -9.70 -6.21 -2.17
C LEU A 36 -8.44 -7.02 -2.48
N LEU A 37 -7.84 -6.81 -3.65
CA LEU A 37 -6.62 -7.51 -4.07
C LEU A 37 -5.44 -7.14 -3.18
N LEU A 38 -5.29 -5.84 -2.88
CA LEU A 38 -4.20 -5.34 -2.06
C LEU A 38 -4.30 -5.82 -0.60
N ASP A 39 -5.51 -5.87 -0.04
CA ASP A 39 -5.73 -6.44 1.30
C ASP A 39 -5.31 -7.92 1.36
N ARG A 40 -5.76 -8.73 0.40
CA ARG A 40 -5.40 -10.15 0.34
C ARG A 40 -3.90 -10.35 0.09
N PHE A 41 -3.29 -9.49 -0.71
CA PHE A 41 -1.85 -9.54 -0.94
C PHE A 41 -1.06 -9.24 0.34
N LEU A 42 -1.47 -8.24 1.13
CA LEU A 42 -0.81 -7.92 2.40
C LEU A 42 -1.00 -9.02 3.45
N ASP A 43 -2.16 -9.69 3.48
CA ASP A 43 -2.35 -10.89 4.30
C ASP A 43 -1.33 -11.98 3.93
N ILE A 44 -1.18 -12.25 2.63
CA ILE A 44 -0.22 -13.26 2.13
C ILE A 44 1.23 -12.84 2.45
N LEU A 45 1.56 -11.56 2.27
CA LEU A 45 2.88 -11.03 2.59
C LEU A 45 3.20 -11.21 4.08
N GLN A 46 2.22 -10.93 4.95
CA GLN A 46 2.35 -11.12 6.39
C GLN A 46 2.55 -12.61 6.75
N ASP A 47 1.79 -13.51 6.15
CA ASP A 47 1.88 -14.95 6.42
C ASP A 47 3.24 -15.53 6.00
N LEU A 48 3.85 -15.00 4.93
CA LEU A 48 5.12 -15.48 4.40
C LEU A 48 6.36 -14.80 5.00
N HIS A 49 6.27 -13.50 5.28
CA HIS A 49 7.42 -12.66 5.63
C HIS A 49 7.29 -11.96 6.99
N GLY A 50 6.17 -12.14 7.71
CA GLY A 50 5.94 -11.56 9.04
C GLY A 50 5.21 -10.23 9.03
N GLU A 51 4.73 -9.82 10.22
CA GLU A 51 3.96 -8.58 10.40
C GLU A 51 4.82 -7.34 10.13
N ASP A 52 6.08 -7.32 10.57
CA ASP A 52 6.99 -6.17 10.41
C ASP A 52 7.14 -5.76 8.94
N LEU A 53 7.42 -6.72 8.04
CA LEU A 53 7.59 -6.42 6.62
C LEU A 53 6.28 -5.96 5.98
N ARG A 54 5.16 -6.55 6.38
CA ARG A 54 3.83 -6.11 5.95
C ARG A 54 3.55 -4.67 6.39
N GLU A 55 3.96 -4.29 7.60
CA GLU A 55 3.80 -2.93 8.11
C GLU A 55 4.67 -1.94 7.33
N THR A 56 5.94 -2.29 7.05
CA THR A 56 6.81 -1.44 6.24
C THR A 56 6.28 -1.23 4.82
N VAL A 57 5.76 -2.29 4.18
CA VAL A 57 5.16 -2.16 2.85
C VAL A 57 3.91 -1.27 2.89
N GLN A 58 3.10 -1.38 3.94
CA GLN A 58 1.93 -0.53 4.13
C GLN A 58 2.31 0.94 4.38
N GLU A 59 3.32 1.20 5.21
CA GLU A 59 3.84 2.55 5.48
C GLU A 59 4.37 3.23 4.21
N LEU A 60 5.15 2.49 3.41
CA LEU A 60 5.63 2.98 2.11
C LEU A 60 4.47 3.28 1.15
N TYR A 61 3.43 2.44 1.15
CA TYR A 61 2.23 2.67 0.34
C TYR A 61 1.51 3.95 0.76
N GLU A 62 1.26 4.13 2.06
CA GLU A 62 0.59 5.31 2.62
C GLU A 62 1.37 6.61 2.31
N HIS A 63 2.69 6.63 2.53
CA HIS A 63 3.52 7.79 2.18
C HIS A 63 3.51 8.11 0.69
N SER A 64 3.51 7.08 -0.17
CA SER A 64 3.43 7.28 -1.63
C SER A 64 2.07 7.83 -2.07
N ALA A 65 0.98 7.37 -1.45
CA ALA A 65 -0.36 7.89 -1.71
C ALA A 65 -0.52 9.34 -1.23
N GLU A 66 0.01 9.68 -0.05
CA GLU A 66 0.05 11.06 0.44
C GLU A 66 0.88 11.97 -0.47
N TYR A 67 1.99 11.46 -1.00
CA TYR A 67 2.79 12.18 -1.98
C TYR A 67 1.99 12.44 -3.26
N GLU A 68 1.29 11.44 -3.81
CA GLU A 68 0.52 11.63 -5.04
C GLU A 68 -0.63 12.65 -4.85
N GLY A 69 -1.27 12.67 -3.67
CA GLY A 69 -2.36 13.61 -3.40
C GLY A 69 -1.91 15.08 -3.21
N LYS A 70 -0.68 15.33 -2.75
CA LYS A 70 -0.21 16.69 -2.38
C LYS A 70 1.05 17.15 -3.11
N HIS A 71 1.79 16.23 -3.71
CA HIS A 71 3.12 16.40 -4.28
C HIS A 71 4.13 17.10 -3.35
N ASP A 72 4.04 16.83 -2.04
CA ASP A 72 4.97 17.39 -1.04
C ASP A 72 6.32 16.62 -1.09
N PRO A 73 7.44 17.27 -1.49
CA PRO A 73 8.74 16.62 -1.56
C PRO A 73 9.20 16.00 -0.24
N LYS A 74 8.73 16.49 0.92
CA LYS A 74 9.07 15.90 2.23
C LYS A 74 8.61 14.46 2.36
N LYS A 75 7.52 14.07 1.71
CA LYS A 75 7.06 12.67 1.70
C LYS A 75 8.03 11.76 0.95
N LEU A 76 8.74 12.27 -0.06
CA LEU A 76 9.82 11.52 -0.70
C LEU A 76 11.03 11.36 0.22
N GLU A 77 11.32 12.34 1.08
CA GLU A 77 12.37 12.22 2.09
C GLU A 77 12.01 11.18 3.16
N GLU A 78 10.76 11.17 3.64
CA GLU A 78 10.24 10.15 4.56
C GLU A 78 10.32 8.74 3.94
N LEU A 79 9.84 8.56 2.70
CA LEU A 79 10.00 7.32 1.93
C LEU A 79 11.47 6.90 1.81
N GLY A 80 12.35 7.84 1.45
CA GLY A 80 13.78 7.59 1.30
C GLY A 80 14.45 7.15 2.60
N SER A 81 14.02 7.71 3.73
CA SER A 81 14.55 7.33 5.05
C SER A 81 14.21 5.89 5.43
N VAL A 82 12.98 5.45 5.14
CA VAL A 82 12.57 4.04 5.32
C VAL A 82 13.37 3.15 4.37
N LEU A 83 13.39 3.46 3.07
CA LEU A 83 14.06 2.63 2.06
C LEU A 83 15.57 2.47 2.29
N THR A 84 16.24 3.51 2.79
CA THR A 84 17.70 3.46 3.05
C THR A 84 18.07 2.76 4.35
N SER A 85 17.10 2.50 5.22
CA SER A 85 17.30 1.75 6.47
C SER A 85 17.20 0.22 6.30
N LEU A 86 16.68 -0.23 5.16
CA LEU A 86 16.47 -1.65 4.86
C LEU A 86 17.77 -2.37 4.56
N ASP A 87 17.87 -3.61 5.00
CA ASP A 87 18.93 -4.49 4.52
C ASP A 87 18.66 -4.96 3.07
N PRO A 88 19.66 -5.55 2.38
CA PRO A 88 19.51 -5.97 0.99
C PRO A 88 18.40 -7.02 0.78
N GLY A 89 18.16 -7.90 1.75
CA GLY A 89 17.10 -8.91 1.69
C GLY A 89 15.73 -8.26 1.73
N ASP A 90 15.48 -7.40 2.72
CA ASP A 90 14.21 -6.68 2.86
C ASP A 90 13.95 -5.74 1.68
N SER A 91 14.99 -5.07 1.17
CA SER A 91 14.92 -4.23 -0.03
C SER A 91 14.40 -5.01 -1.24
N ILE A 92 14.85 -6.26 -1.43
CA ILE A 92 14.38 -7.12 -2.53
C ILE A 92 12.91 -7.49 -2.34
N VAL A 93 12.51 -7.87 -1.14
CA VAL A 93 11.12 -8.29 -0.89
C VAL A 93 10.16 -7.11 -1.05
N ILE A 94 10.52 -5.93 -0.54
CA ILE A 94 9.73 -4.70 -0.70
C ILE A 94 9.59 -4.32 -2.17
N ALA A 95 10.69 -4.28 -2.95
CA ALA A 95 10.62 -3.97 -4.37
C ALA A 95 9.74 -4.97 -5.16
N LYS A 96 9.83 -6.26 -4.82
CA LYS A 96 8.95 -7.31 -5.37
C LYS A 96 7.51 -7.09 -4.98
N ALA A 97 7.23 -6.74 -3.73
CA ALA A 97 5.88 -6.50 -3.23
C ALA A 97 5.20 -5.39 -4.04
N PHE A 98 5.83 -4.23 -4.19
CA PHE A 98 5.28 -3.13 -5.01
C PHE A 98 5.12 -3.51 -6.48
N SER A 99 6.06 -4.28 -7.05
CA SER A 99 5.91 -4.78 -8.43
C SER A 99 4.68 -5.70 -8.57
N HIS A 100 4.42 -6.56 -7.59
CA HIS A 100 3.25 -7.42 -7.57
C HIS A 100 1.95 -6.64 -7.35
N MET A 101 1.95 -5.64 -6.48
CA MET A 101 0.79 -4.75 -6.30
C MET A 101 0.44 -4.03 -7.61
N LEU A 102 1.44 -3.52 -8.33
CA LEU A 102 1.21 -2.91 -9.64
C LEU A 102 0.68 -3.93 -10.66
N ASN A 103 1.14 -5.18 -10.62
CA ASN A 103 0.58 -6.24 -11.46
C ASN A 103 -0.87 -6.59 -11.12
N LEU A 104 -1.29 -6.44 -9.85
CA LEU A 104 -2.67 -6.68 -9.43
C LEU A 104 -3.61 -5.52 -9.81
N ALA A 105 -3.08 -4.30 -9.91
CA ALA A 105 -3.83 -3.11 -10.33
C ALA A 105 -4.01 -3.00 -11.86
N ASN A 106 -3.18 -3.68 -12.65
CA ASN A 106 -3.26 -3.73 -14.13
C ASN A 106 -4.22 -4.81 -14.61
#